data_AF-A0A7V3FUA6-F1
#
_entry.id   AF-A0A7V3FUA6-F1
#
_cell.length_a   1.000
_cell.length_b   1.000
_cell.length_c   1.000
_cell.angle_alpha   90.00
_cell.angle_beta   90.00
_cell.angle_gamma   90.00
#
_symmetry.space_group_name_H-M   'P 1'
#
loop_
_entity.id
_entity.type
_entity.pdbx_description
1 polymer ?
#
loop_
_entity_poly.entity_id
_entity_poly.type
_entity_poly.pdbx_seq_one_letter_code
_entity_poly.pdbx_strand_id
1 'polypeptide(L)'
;KKMISSYVGENDEFERQMLSGELEVELIPQGTLATRCLAAGYGMPAIFTPAGVGTEVANGKEVRKFKFNGVEKDYLMEYAFDSDFAIVKAWKGDTAGNLIYRSTARNFNPMMAMAGKITIAEVEELVPAGQLDPDQIHTPGIYVQRIFQGENYEKRIEQRTVRKKS
;
A
#
# COMPACT_ATOMS: atom_id res chain seq x y z
N LYS A 1 17.13 -11.15 -0.28
CA LYS A 1 15.66 -10.93 -0.16
C LYS A 1 15.31 -9.69 -0.98
N LYS A 2 14.05 -9.51 -1.42
CA LYS A 2 13.66 -8.44 -2.34
C LYS A 2 12.70 -7.43 -1.67
N MET A 3 12.93 -6.14 -1.89
CA MET A 3 12.04 -5.04 -1.52
C MET A 3 11.46 -4.41 -2.78
N ILE A 4 10.14 -4.20 -2.80
CA ILE A 4 9.47 -3.41 -3.83
C ILE A 4 8.92 -2.15 -3.16
N SER A 5 9.37 -0.98 -3.58
CA SER A 5 8.96 0.30 -2.98
C SER A 5 8.90 1.41 -4.02
N SER A 6 8.31 2.55 -3.67
CA SER A 6 8.31 3.74 -4.52
C SER A 6 9.30 4.81 -4.09
N TYR A 7 9.79 4.70 -2.86
CA TYR A 7 10.71 5.64 -2.26
C TYR A 7 11.45 4.97 -1.11
N VAL A 8 12.73 5.27 -0.96
CA VAL A 8 13.60 4.72 0.09
C VAL A 8 13.69 5.67 1.30
N GLY A 9 13.59 6.98 1.06
CA GLY A 9 13.66 7.99 2.12
C GLY A 9 15.06 8.16 2.72
N GLU A 10 15.08 8.75 3.92
CA GLU A 10 16.27 8.97 4.75
C GLU A 10 16.61 7.71 5.55
N ASN A 11 16.99 6.62 4.87
CA ASN A 11 17.37 5.36 5.52
C ASN A 11 18.74 4.89 5.03
N ASP A 12 19.79 5.34 5.73
CA ASP A 12 21.20 5.03 5.41
C ASP A 12 21.47 3.53 5.35
N GLU A 13 20.83 2.74 6.21
CA GLU A 13 21.02 1.29 6.24
C GLU A 13 20.38 0.60 5.01
N PHE A 14 19.23 1.09 4.57
CA PHE A 14 18.62 0.61 3.33
C PHE A 14 19.51 0.91 2.12
N GLU A 15 20.03 2.14 2.03
CA GLU A 15 20.92 2.53 0.94
C GLU A 15 22.18 1.67 0.93
N ARG A 16 22.80 1.45 2.09
CA ARG A 16 23.95 0.55 2.26
C ARG A 16 23.63 -0.88 1.77
N GLN A 17 22.50 -1.45 2.19
CA GLN A 17 22.10 -2.81 1.81
C GLN A 17 21.81 -2.92 0.31
N MET A 18 21.24 -1.88 -0.31
CA MET A 18 21.00 -1.83 -1.74
C MET A 18 22.33 -1.77 -2.52
N LEU A 19 23.23 -0.85 -2.14
CA LEU A 19 24.51 -0.65 -2.83
C LEU A 19 25.46 -1.84 -2.67
N SER A 20 25.39 -2.55 -1.54
CA SER A 20 26.16 -3.77 -1.30
C SER A 20 25.57 -5.02 -1.97
N GLY A 21 24.34 -4.95 -2.48
CA GLY A 21 23.63 -6.09 -3.07
C GLY A 21 23.05 -7.08 -2.04
N GLU A 22 23.08 -6.75 -0.74
CA GLU A 22 22.45 -7.55 0.32
C GLU A 22 20.91 -7.58 0.17
N LEU A 23 20.34 -6.48 -0.32
CA LEU A 23 18.91 -6.30 -0.57
C LEU A 23 18.67 -6.01 -2.06
N GLU A 24 17.92 -6.89 -2.72
CA GLU A 24 17.42 -6.58 -4.07
C GLU A 24 16.30 -5.53 -3.94
N VAL A 25 16.40 -4.44 -4.70
CA VAL A 25 15.41 -3.36 -4.66
C VAL A 25 14.81 -3.16 -6.04
N GLU A 26 13.48 -3.22 -6.12
CA GLU A 26 12.71 -2.84 -7.30
C GLU A 26 11.94 -1.56 -6.99
N LEU A 27 12.39 -0.44 -7.58
CA LEU A 27 11.69 0.83 -7.46
C LEU A 27 10.62 0.95 -8.54
N ILE A 28 9.38 1.16 -8.12
CA ILE A 28 8.23 1.39 -9.02
C ILE A 28 7.49 2.67 -8.66
N PRO A 29 6.85 3.36 -9.62
CA PRO A 29 6.07 4.55 -9.32
C PRO A 29 5.02 4.28 -8.22
N GLN A 30 4.84 5.24 -7.30
CA GLN A 30 3.94 5.06 -6.15
C GLN A 30 2.49 4.71 -6.57
N GLY A 31 2.01 5.31 -7.66
CA GLY A 31 0.71 4.96 -8.24
C GLY A 31 0.67 3.51 -8.71
N THR A 32 1.72 3.05 -9.40
CA THR A 32 1.85 1.66 -9.83
C THR A 32 1.86 0.69 -8.65
N LEU A 33 2.62 0.98 -7.59
CA LEU A 33 2.63 0.18 -6.35
C LEU A 33 1.22 0.02 -5.77
N ALA A 34 0.51 1.14 -5.60
CA ALA A 34 -0.86 1.16 -5.09
C ALA A 34 -1.81 0.35 -5.99
N THR A 35 -1.75 0.56 -7.30
CA THR A 35 -2.66 -0.11 -8.25
C THR A 35 -2.35 -1.60 -8.37
N ARG A 36 -1.09 -2.04 -8.23
CA ARG A 36 -0.74 -3.48 -8.19
C ARG A 36 -1.32 -4.18 -6.95
N CYS A 37 -1.35 -3.51 -5.79
CA CYS A 37 -2.04 -4.03 -4.60
C CYS A 37 -3.55 -4.14 -4.84
N LEU A 38 -4.16 -3.09 -5.39
CA LEU A 38 -5.58 -3.09 -5.73
C LEU A 38 -5.92 -4.20 -6.74
N ALA A 39 -5.08 -4.38 -7.76
CA ALA A 39 -5.24 -5.42 -8.77
C ALA A 39 -5.24 -6.82 -8.17
N ALA A 40 -4.33 -7.08 -7.22
CA ALA A 40 -4.30 -8.34 -6.47
C ALA A 40 -5.63 -8.58 -5.75
N GLY A 41 -6.12 -7.59 -5.01
CA GLY A 41 -7.39 -7.70 -4.28
C GLY A 41 -8.62 -7.87 -5.16
N TYR A 42 -8.57 -7.38 -6.40
CA TYR A 42 -9.67 -7.49 -7.37
C TYR A 42 -9.55 -8.73 -8.28
N GLY A 43 -8.50 -9.55 -8.11
CA GLY A 43 -8.24 -10.71 -8.97
C GLY A 43 -7.83 -10.34 -10.39
N MET A 44 -7.32 -9.13 -10.62
CA MET A 44 -6.76 -8.70 -11.90
C MET A 44 -5.30 -9.15 -11.98
N PRO A 45 -4.91 -10.06 -12.90
CA PRO A 45 -3.55 -10.60 -12.93
C PRO A 45 -2.51 -9.56 -13.34
N ALA A 46 -2.92 -8.56 -14.12
CA ALA A 46 -2.06 -7.48 -14.57
C ALA A 46 -2.86 -6.20 -14.80
N ILE A 47 -2.15 -5.07 -14.77
CA ILE A 47 -2.66 -3.74 -15.09
C ILE A 47 -1.79 -3.11 -16.18
N PHE A 48 -2.35 -2.13 -16.89
CA PHE A 48 -1.60 -1.27 -17.80
C PHE A 48 -1.64 0.17 -17.30
N THR A 49 -0.48 0.82 -17.21
CA THR A 49 -0.35 2.20 -16.71
C THR A 49 0.66 2.98 -17.54
N PRO A 50 0.46 4.29 -17.80
CA PRO A 50 1.46 5.07 -18.52
C PRO A 50 2.69 5.41 -17.66
N ALA A 51 2.61 5.19 -16.35
CA ALA A 51 3.70 5.49 -15.42
C ALA A 51 4.90 4.55 -15.64
N GLY A 52 6.09 5.11 -15.83
CA GLY A 52 7.32 4.35 -16.06
C GLY A 52 7.64 4.07 -17.53
N VAL A 53 6.73 4.38 -18.46
CA VAL A 53 7.02 4.29 -19.89
C VAL A 53 8.19 5.20 -20.26
N GLY A 54 9.17 4.66 -20.98
CA GLY A 54 10.36 5.40 -21.41
C GLY A 54 11.42 5.61 -20.31
N THR A 55 11.26 5.00 -19.14
CA THR A 55 12.27 4.99 -18.07
C THR A 55 12.83 3.59 -17.83
N GLU A 56 13.86 3.46 -16.99
CA GLU A 56 14.45 2.16 -16.63
C GLU A 56 13.45 1.18 -16.02
N VAL A 57 12.35 1.67 -15.42
CA VAL A 57 11.28 0.85 -14.85
C VAL A 57 10.61 -0.03 -15.92
N ALA A 58 10.61 0.41 -17.19
CA ALA A 58 10.02 -0.32 -18.30
C ALA A 58 10.93 -1.42 -18.88
N ASN A 59 12.19 -1.49 -18.48
CA ASN A 59 13.14 -2.48 -19.02
C ASN A 59 12.65 -3.90 -18.75
N GLY A 60 12.51 -4.70 -19.82
CA GLY A 60 12.07 -6.10 -19.75
C GLY A 60 10.57 -6.30 -19.49
N LYS A 61 9.76 -5.24 -19.50
CA LYS A 61 8.31 -5.31 -19.32
C LYS A 61 7.56 -5.08 -20.63
N GLU A 62 6.34 -5.61 -20.73
CA GLU A 62 5.49 -5.40 -21.90
C GLU A 62 5.03 -3.94 -21.98
N VAL A 63 5.15 -3.34 -23.16
CA VAL A 63 4.56 -2.03 -23.47
C VAL A 63 3.55 -2.21 -24.61
N ARG A 64 2.35 -1.66 -24.44
CA ARG A 64 1.28 -1.74 -25.44
C ARG A 64 0.62 -0.38 -25.64
N LYS A 65 0.25 -0.06 -26.88
CA LYS A 65 -0.53 1.13 -27.21
C LYS A 65 -2.00 0.96 -26.86
N PHE A 66 -2.57 1.96 -26.19
CA PHE A 66 -4.01 2.06 -25.96
C PHE A 66 -4.50 3.45 -26.34
N LYS A 67 -5.72 3.49 -26.91
CA LYS A 67 -6.49 4.72 -27.09
C LYS A 67 -7.48 4.85 -25.92
N PHE A 68 -7.23 5.81 -25.04
CA PHE A 68 -8.06 6.08 -23.85
C PHE A 68 -8.36 7.58 -23.76
N ASN A 69 -9.62 7.94 -23.48
CA ASN A 69 -10.12 9.32 -23.51
C ASN A 69 -9.76 10.07 -24.81
N GLY A 70 -9.84 9.37 -25.94
CA GLY A 70 -9.53 9.93 -27.26
C GLY A 70 -8.04 10.10 -27.57
N VAL A 71 -7.14 9.85 -26.61
CA VAL A 71 -5.69 10.00 -26.78
C VAL A 71 -5.02 8.63 -26.86
N GLU A 72 -4.20 8.41 -27.87
CA GLU A 72 -3.36 7.21 -27.99
C GLU A 72 -2.04 7.43 -27.25
N LYS A 73 -1.69 6.49 -26.36
CA LYS A 73 -0.44 6.49 -25.61
C LYS A 73 0.08 5.07 -25.41
N ASP A 74 1.36 4.96 -25.12
CA ASP A 74 1.99 3.72 -24.64
C ASP A 74 1.66 3.52 -23.16
N TYR A 75 1.38 2.27 -22.77
CA TYR A 75 1.14 1.85 -21.40
C TYR A 75 2.01 0.63 -21.08
N LEU A 76 2.60 0.65 -19.89
CA LEU A 76 3.43 -0.39 -19.33
C LEU A 76 2.57 -1.44 -18.59
N MET A 77 2.80 -2.72 -18.86
CA MET A 77 2.16 -3.81 -18.14
C MET A 77 2.86 -4.08 -16.80
N GLU A 78 2.09 -4.21 -15.74
CA GLU A 78 2.55 -4.53 -14.39
C GLU A 78 1.70 -5.64 -13.79
N TYR A 79 2.33 -6.67 -13.22
CA TYR A 79 1.62 -7.77 -12.58
C TYR A 79 1.06 -7.35 -11.22
N ALA A 80 -0.11 -7.88 -10.87
CA ALA A 80 -0.58 -7.82 -9.49
C ALA A 80 0.40 -8.50 -8.53
N PHE A 81 0.36 -8.11 -7.27
CA PHE A 81 1.15 -8.79 -6.24
C PHE A 81 0.55 -10.15 -5.90
N ASP A 82 1.42 -11.13 -5.66
CA ASP A 82 1.08 -12.39 -5.00
C ASP A 82 1.76 -12.37 -3.63
N SER A 83 1.00 -11.99 -2.60
CA SER A 83 1.54 -11.82 -1.25
C SER A 83 0.84 -12.75 -0.27
N ASP A 84 1.62 -13.48 0.53
CA ASP A 84 1.06 -14.42 1.51
C ASP A 84 0.45 -13.69 2.71
N PHE A 85 1.05 -12.57 3.11
CA PHE A 85 0.60 -11.77 4.24
C PHE A 85 0.51 -10.30 3.88
N ALA A 86 -0.52 -9.63 4.42
CA ALA A 86 -0.58 -8.19 4.51
C ALA A 86 -0.60 -7.77 5.97
N ILE A 87 0.23 -6.79 6.32
CA ILE A 87 0.28 -6.22 7.68
C ILE A 87 -0.16 -4.77 7.56
N VAL A 88 -1.25 -4.42 8.22
CA VAL A 88 -1.89 -3.11 8.11
C VAL A 88 -2.15 -2.50 9.47
N LYS A 89 -2.19 -1.17 9.51
CA LYS A 89 -2.48 -0.37 10.70
C LYS A 89 -3.74 0.45 10.48
N ALA A 90 -4.71 0.33 11.38
CA ALA A 90 -5.90 1.17 11.41
C ALA A 90 -6.04 1.96 12.72
N TRP A 91 -6.92 2.96 12.73
CA TRP A 91 -7.25 3.69 13.95
C TRP A 91 -8.21 2.87 14.81
N LYS A 92 -9.36 2.49 14.25
CA LYS A 92 -10.31 1.59 14.92
C LYS A 92 -10.51 0.34 14.10
N GLY A 93 -10.85 -0.75 14.76
CA GLY A 93 -11.50 -1.87 14.10
C GLY A 93 -12.46 -2.60 15.01
N ASP A 94 -13.32 -3.43 14.43
CA ASP A 94 -14.25 -4.25 15.20
C ASP A 94 -13.89 -5.74 15.19
N THR A 95 -14.56 -6.53 16.03
CA THR A 95 -14.34 -7.99 16.11
C THR A 95 -14.72 -8.75 14.84
N ALA A 96 -15.38 -8.11 13.87
CA ALA A 96 -15.65 -8.66 12.54
C ALA A 96 -14.58 -8.28 11.51
N GLY A 97 -13.57 -7.50 11.90
CA GLY A 97 -12.45 -7.08 11.07
C GLY A 97 -12.66 -5.77 10.31
N ASN A 98 -13.78 -5.07 10.49
CA ASN A 98 -14.02 -3.79 9.82
C ASN A 98 -13.03 -2.74 10.33
N LEU A 99 -12.45 -1.93 9.44
CA LEU A 99 -11.41 -0.96 9.80
C LEU A 99 -11.80 0.49 9.45
N ILE A 100 -11.47 1.39 10.38
CA ILE A 100 -11.52 2.84 10.20
C ILE A 100 -10.09 3.39 10.35
N TYR A 101 -9.66 4.26 9.42
CA TYR A 101 -8.35 4.91 9.41
C TYR A 101 -8.51 6.38 9.72
N ARG A 102 -7.46 6.99 10.30
CA ARG A 102 -7.47 8.39 10.69
C ARG A 102 -6.53 9.22 9.82
N SER A 103 -7.08 10.22 9.15
CA SER A 103 -6.31 11.18 8.33
C SER A 103 -5.41 10.49 7.30
N THR A 104 -4.19 11.00 7.10
CA THR A 104 -3.23 10.48 6.11
C THR A 104 -2.62 9.13 6.49
N ALA A 105 -2.81 8.65 7.72
CA ALA A 105 -2.38 7.30 8.14
C ALA A 105 -3.16 6.20 7.40
N ARG A 106 -4.24 6.53 6.68
CA ARG A 106 -4.94 5.60 5.78
C ARG A 106 -4.04 5.06 4.68
N ASN A 107 -3.28 5.93 4.01
CA ASN A 107 -2.38 5.64 2.88
C ASN A 107 -2.62 4.30 2.15
N PHE A 108 -1.69 3.36 2.22
CA PHE A 108 -1.71 2.07 1.52
C PHE A 108 -2.51 0.99 2.24
N ASN A 109 -2.85 1.19 3.51
CA ASN A 109 -3.46 0.15 4.36
C ASN A 109 -4.68 -0.54 3.72
N PRO A 110 -5.69 0.18 3.16
CA PRO A 110 -6.83 -0.48 2.53
C PRO A 110 -6.44 -1.38 1.35
N MET A 111 -5.53 -0.91 0.49
CA MET A 111 -5.13 -1.66 -0.70
C MET A 111 -4.25 -2.86 -0.34
N MET A 112 -3.39 -2.73 0.67
CA MET A 112 -2.60 -3.84 1.17
C MET A 112 -3.47 -4.90 1.84
N ALA A 113 -4.48 -4.50 2.63
CA ALA A 113 -5.42 -5.42 3.26
C ALA A 113 -6.14 -6.31 2.23
N MET A 114 -6.41 -5.79 1.03
CA MET A 114 -7.03 -6.58 -0.03
C MET A 114 -6.03 -7.49 -0.78
N ALA A 115 -4.74 -7.18 -0.76
CA ALA A 115 -3.72 -7.85 -1.57
C ALA A 115 -3.11 -9.11 -0.90
N GLY A 116 -3.23 -9.24 0.41
CA GLY A 116 -2.70 -10.37 1.18
C GLY A 116 -3.64 -11.56 1.22
N LYS A 117 -3.10 -12.78 1.11
CA LYS A 117 -3.88 -14.01 1.40
C LYS A 117 -4.33 -14.06 2.86
N ILE A 118 -3.46 -13.59 3.77
CA ILE A 118 -3.75 -13.42 5.19
C ILE A 118 -3.41 -11.99 5.62
N THR A 119 -4.43 -11.19 5.88
CA THR A 119 -4.31 -9.83 6.41
C THR A 119 -4.37 -9.84 7.93
N ILE A 120 -3.37 -9.20 8.53
CA ILE A 120 -3.24 -8.95 9.95
C ILE A 120 -3.36 -7.44 10.17
N ALA A 121 -4.44 -7.03 10.83
CA ALA A 121 -4.71 -5.64 11.16
C ALA A 121 -4.36 -5.35 12.62
N GLU A 122 -3.46 -4.41 12.82
CA GLU A 122 -3.23 -3.77 14.11
C GLU A 122 -4.14 -2.53 14.23
N VAL A 123 -4.87 -2.39 15.35
CA VAL A 123 -5.75 -1.24 15.60
C VAL A 123 -5.44 -0.56 16.93
N GLU A 124 -5.67 0.75 17.03
CA GLU A 124 -5.56 1.46 18.33
C GLU A 124 -6.74 1.16 19.26
N GLU A 125 -7.93 1.01 18.69
CA GLU A 125 -9.16 0.74 19.42
C GLU A 125 -9.86 -0.45 18.77
N LEU A 126 -9.98 -1.54 19.51
CA LEU A 126 -10.74 -2.72 19.11
C LEU A 126 -12.09 -2.73 19.83
N VAL A 127 -13.17 -2.68 19.05
CA VAL A 127 -14.54 -2.64 19.58
C VAL A 127 -15.35 -3.90 19.20
N PRO A 128 -16.41 -4.26 19.94
CA PRO A 128 -17.36 -5.27 19.49
C PRO A 128 -17.99 -4.92 18.13
N ALA A 129 -18.26 -5.94 17.31
CA ALA A 129 -19.00 -5.78 16.05
C ALA A 129 -20.35 -5.08 16.28
N GLY A 130 -20.71 -4.16 15.36
CA GLY A 130 -21.90 -3.32 15.46
C GLY A 130 -21.71 -2.00 16.20
N GLN A 131 -20.54 -1.74 16.81
CA GLN A 131 -20.22 -0.43 17.38
C GLN A 131 -19.67 0.58 16.36
N LEU A 132 -19.15 0.10 15.24
CA LEU A 132 -18.76 0.96 14.13
C LEU A 132 -19.97 1.21 13.23
N ASP A 133 -20.24 2.48 12.94
CA ASP A 133 -21.22 2.88 11.94
C ASP A 133 -20.84 2.27 10.58
N PRO A 134 -21.70 1.45 9.95
CA PRO A 134 -21.43 0.84 8.65
C PRO A 134 -21.02 1.83 7.56
N ASP A 135 -21.59 3.05 7.56
CA ASP A 135 -21.27 4.09 6.56
C ASP A 135 -19.91 4.75 6.79
N GLN A 136 -19.25 4.46 7.91
CA GLN A 136 -17.91 4.98 8.25
C GLN A 136 -16.81 3.92 8.05
N ILE A 137 -17.16 2.68 7.67
CA ILE A 137 -16.20 1.61 7.43
C ILE A 137 -15.41 1.90 6.14
N HIS A 138 -14.07 1.92 6.23
CA HIS A 138 -13.22 2.12 5.04
C HIS A 138 -12.75 0.81 4.41
N THR A 139 -12.38 -0.16 5.25
CA THR A 139 -12.03 -1.52 4.79
C THR A 139 -13.01 -2.48 5.45
N PRO A 140 -13.91 -3.11 4.67
CA PRO A 140 -14.80 -4.14 5.18
C PRO A 140 -14.02 -5.33 5.74
N GLY A 141 -14.54 -5.96 6.79
CA GLY A 141 -13.87 -7.04 7.51
C GLY A 141 -13.61 -8.30 6.71
N ILE A 142 -14.24 -8.46 5.54
CA ILE A 142 -13.96 -9.56 4.61
C ILE A 142 -12.47 -9.64 4.19
N TYR A 143 -11.77 -8.50 4.22
CA TYR A 143 -10.35 -8.42 3.88
C TYR A 143 -9.41 -8.63 5.07
N VAL A 144 -9.91 -8.96 6.26
CA VAL A 144 -9.10 -9.04 7.49
C VAL A 144 -9.29 -10.40 8.16
N GLN A 145 -8.23 -11.21 8.21
CA GLN A 145 -8.28 -12.55 8.81
C GLN A 145 -7.86 -12.54 10.28
N ARG A 146 -7.03 -11.58 10.69
CA ARG A 146 -6.56 -11.44 12.08
C ARG A 146 -6.58 -9.97 12.46
N ILE A 147 -7.07 -9.68 13.65
CA ILE A 147 -7.09 -8.32 14.21
C ILE A 147 -6.63 -8.36 15.66
N PHE A 148 -5.83 -7.38 16.06
CA PHE A 148 -5.44 -7.21 17.45
C PHE A 148 -5.32 -5.71 17.80
N GLN A 149 -5.52 -5.41 19.08
CA GLN A 149 -5.29 -4.07 19.59
C GLN A 149 -3.81 -3.93 19.99
N GLY A 150 -3.11 -2.96 19.40
CA GLY A 150 -1.76 -2.64 19.82
C GLY A 150 -1.74 -1.70 21.03
N GLU A 151 -0.62 -1.70 21.73
CA GLU A 151 -0.38 -0.88 22.92
C GLU A 151 0.89 -0.03 22.72
N ASN A 152 1.03 1.05 23.50
CA ASN A 152 2.27 1.83 23.61
C ASN A 152 2.79 2.45 22.29
N TYR A 153 1.91 3.07 21.51
CA TYR A 153 2.29 3.72 20.26
C TYR A 153 3.20 4.95 20.44
N GLU A 154 4.36 4.95 19.77
CA GLU A 154 5.25 6.11 19.75
C GLU A 154 4.84 7.17 18.71
N LYS A 155 4.22 6.77 17.58
CA LYS A 155 3.80 7.63 16.44
C LYS A 155 4.80 8.77 16.14
N ARG A 156 6.05 8.38 15.85
CA ARG A 156 7.14 9.32 15.57
C ARG A 156 6.78 10.28 14.44
N ILE A 157 7.14 11.55 14.59
CA ILE A 157 7.01 12.59 13.57
C ILE A 157 8.40 12.84 13.00
N GLU A 158 8.57 12.54 11.70
CA GLU A 158 9.85 12.70 10.99
C GLU A 158 10.28 14.18 10.94
N GLN A 159 9.41 15.07 10.46
CA GLN A 159 9.66 16.50 10.39
C GLN A 159 8.51 17.28 11.04
N ARG A 160 8.75 17.84 12.23
CA ARG A 160 7.75 18.63 12.96
C ARG A 160 7.77 20.09 12.50
N THR A 161 6.92 20.41 11.52
CA THR A 161 6.75 21.77 11.00
C THR A 161 5.54 22.46 11.63
N VAL A 162 5.73 23.64 12.22
CA VAL A 162 4.67 24.45 12.85
C VAL A 162 4.60 25.84 12.24
N ARG A 163 3.41 26.43 12.10
CA ARG A 163 3.25 27.82 11.65
C ARG A 163 3.91 28.76 12.66
N LYS A 164 4.72 29.72 12.20
CA LYS A 164 5.21 30.81 13.08
C LYS A 164 4.02 31.63 13.58
N LYS A 165 3.94 31.84 14.90
CA LYS A 165 2.94 32.74 15.51
C LYS A 165 3.11 34.13 14.88
N SER A 166 2.06 34.63 14.23
CA SER A 166 1.97 36.01 13.73
C SER A 166 1.77 36.98 14.88
#